data_AF-A0A2N1JRW6-F1
#
_entry.id   AF-A0A2N1JRW6-F1
#
_cell.length_a   1.000
_cell.length_b   1.000
_cell.length_c   1.000
_cell.angle_alpha   90.00
_cell.angle_beta   90.00
_cell.angle_gamma   90.00
#
_symmetry.space_group_name_H-M   'P 1'
#
loop_
_entity.id
_entity.type
_entity.pdbx_description
1 polymer ?
#
loop_
_entity_poly.entity_id
_entity_poly.type
_entity_poly.pdbx_seq_one_letter_code
_entity_poly.pdbx_strand_id
1 'polypeptide(L)' 'MTTTEISAMTELVAHARLLASTSNNTHLIRGAVDIIEMADHMIKETNYSKEELETISLMRLRKLKQEQTAS' A
#
# COMPACT_ATOMS: atom_id res chain seq x y z
N MET A 1 -9.88 15.41 -2.94
CA MET A 1 -8.98 14.65 -2.07
C MET A 1 -7.75 15.49 -1.80
N THR A 2 -7.43 15.76 -0.54
CA THR A 2 -6.25 16.52 -0.12
C THR A 2 -4.98 15.66 -0.24
N THR A 3 -3.82 16.29 -0.36
CA THR A 3 -2.50 15.64 -0.38
C THR A 3 -2.29 14.71 0.83
N THR A 4 -2.94 14.98 1.96
CA THR A 4 -2.89 14.18 3.18
C THR A 4 -3.62 12.84 3.05
N GLU A 5 -4.80 12.83 2.44
CA GLU A 5 -5.61 11.61 2.26
C GLU A 5 -4.92 10.61 1.32
N ILE A 6 -4.28 11.11 0.26
CA ILE A 6 -3.49 10.30 -0.68
C ILE A 6 -2.22 9.75 0.00
N SER A 7 -1.57 10.56 0.84
CA SER A 7 -0.40 10.11 1.61
C SER A 7 -0.77 8.98 2.57
N ALA A 8 -1.91 9.09 3.25
CA ALA A 8 -2.43 8.06 4.13
C ALA A 8 -2.76 6.76 3.37
N MET A 9 -3.40 6.87 2.19
CA MET A 9 -3.67 5.71 1.34
C MET A 9 -2.40 5.03 0.86
N THR A 10 -1.41 5.80 0.42
CA THR A 10 -0.11 5.28 -0.01
C THR A 10 0.56 4.49 1.10
N GLU A 11 0.56 5.02 2.33
CA GLU A 11 1.15 4.36 3.49
C GLU A 11 0.42 3.06 3.83
N LEU A 12 -0.92 3.08 3.78
CA LEU A 12 -1.76 1.89 4.00
C LEU A 12 -1.46 0.79 2.96
N VAL A 13 -1.41 1.15 1.68
CA VAL A 13 -1.11 0.20 0.58
C VAL A 13 0.30 -0.36 0.72
N ALA A 14 1.28 0.46 1.09
CA ALA A 14 2.65 0.00 1.30
C ALA A 14 2.75 -1.03 2.44
N HIS A 15 2.04 -0.81 3.55
CA HIS A 15 2.00 -1.75 4.66
C HIS A 15 1.22 -3.03 4.33
N ALA A 16 0.12 -2.93 3.59
CA ALA A 16 -0.60 -4.10 3.10
C ALA A 16 0.29 -4.96 2.19
N ARG A 17 1.00 -4.34 1.24
CA ARG A 17 1.99 -5.03 0.39
C ARG A 17 3.11 -5.67 1.21
N LEU A 18 3.59 -5.00 2.27
CA LEU A 18 4.59 -5.55 3.16
C LEU A 18 4.07 -6.81 3.86
N LEU A 19 2.90 -6.71 4.51
CA LEU A 19 2.25 -7.80 5.22
C LEU A 19 2.02 -9.01 4.31
N ALA A 20 1.51 -8.79 3.09
CA ALA A 20 1.32 -9.86 2.11
C ALA A 20 2.65 -10.53 1.71
N SER A 21 3.76 -9.79 1.71
CA SER A 21 5.08 -10.30 1.31
C SER A 21 5.87 -11.00 2.43
N THR A 22 5.52 -10.77 3.69
CA THR A 22 6.27 -11.28 4.86
C THR A 22 5.49 -12.28 5.69
N SER A 23 4.15 -12.30 5.58
CA SER A 23 3.31 -13.22 6.33
C SER A 23 3.25 -14.60 5.69
N ASN A 24 3.16 -15.63 6.52
CA ASN A 24 2.78 -17.00 6.11
C ASN A 24 1.30 -17.31 6.45
N ASN A 25 0.57 -16.35 7.02
CA ASN A 25 -0.83 -16.51 7.38
C ASN A 25 -1.71 -16.08 6.20
N THR A 26 -2.40 -17.05 5.60
CA THR A 26 -3.26 -16.84 4.43
C THR A 26 -4.39 -15.84 4.67
N HIS A 27 -4.94 -15.75 5.89
CA HIS A 27 -5.98 -14.78 6.21
C HIS A 27 -5.42 -13.35 6.22
N LEU A 28 -4.22 -13.16 6.77
CA LEU A 28 -3.55 -11.85 6.76
C LEU A 28 -3.15 -11.43 5.35
N ILE A 29 -2.66 -12.37 4.53
CA ILE A 29 -2.36 -12.11 3.11
C ILE A 29 -3.63 -11.68 2.38
N ARG A 30 -4.75 -12.38 2.59
CA ARG A 30 -6.02 -12.04 1.93
C ARG A 30 -6.55 -10.67 2.33
N GLY A 31 -6.54 -10.35 3.63
CA GLY A 31 -6.93 -9.02 4.09
C GLY A 31 -6.03 -7.90 3.54
N ALA A 32 -4.74 -8.17 3.36
CA ALA A 32 -3.84 -7.23 2.70
C ALA A 32 -4.19 -7.01 1.22
N VAL A 33 -4.57 -8.06 0.50
CA VAL A 33 -5.05 -7.93 -0.90
C VAL A 33 -6.33 -7.10 -0.95
N ASP A 34 -7.30 -7.37 -0.07
CA ASP A 34 -8.56 -6.63 -0.01
C ASP A 34 -8.33 -5.11 0.22
N ILE A 35 -7.35 -4.75 1.06
CA ILE A 35 -6.96 -3.35 1.31
C ILE A 35 -6.39 -2.69 0.05
N ILE A 36 -5.55 -3.41 -0.72
CA ILE A 36 -4.97 -2.90 -1.96
C ILE A 36 -6.07 -2.66 -3.01
N GLU A 37 -7.00 -3.60 -3.14
CA GLU A 37 -8.14 -3.47 -4.07
C GLU A 37 -9.06 -2.31 -3.67
N MET A 38 -9.32 -2.12 -2.37
CA MET A 38 -10.10 -0.99 -1.87
C MET A 38 -9.43 0.34 -2.22
N ALA A 39 -8.10 0.45 -2.05
CA ALA A 39 -7.37 1.67 -2.38
C ALA A 39 -7.39 1.96 -3.89
N ASP A 40 -7.28 0.94 -4.73
CA ASP A 40 -7.44 1.04 -6.19
C ASP A 40 -8.83 1.57 -6.57
N HIS A 41 -9.89 1.10 -5.91
CA HIS A 41 -11.25 1.59 -6.12
C HIS A 41 -11.41 3.04 -5.69
N MET A 42 -10.89 3.41 -4.51
CA MET A 42 -10.96 4.79 -4.01
C MET A 42 -10.23 5.78 -4.93
N ILE A 43 -9.13 5.36 -5.57
CA ILE A 43 -8.41 6.22 -6.50
C ILE A 43 -9.15 6.47 -7.81
N LYS A 44 -9.92 5.49 -8.31
CA LYS A 44 -10.74 5.68 -9.51
C LYS A 44 -11.76 6.81 -9.35
N GLU A 45 -12.17 7.10 -8.11
CA GLU A 45 -13.08 8.20 -7.76
C GLU A 45 -12.36 9.55 -7.59
N THR A 46 -11.06 9.62 -7.90
CA THR A 46 -10.20 10.80 -7.68
C THR A 46 -9.47 11.18 -8.97
N ASN A 47 -8.86 12.38 -8.97
CA ASN A 47 -7.97 12.82 -10.07
C ASN A 47 -6.57 12.18 -10.01
N TYR A 48 -6.33 11.25 -9.09
CA TYR A 48 -5.05 10.56 -8.97
C TYR A 48 -5.00 9.37 -9.93
N SER A 49 -3.86 9.12 -10.57
CA SER A 49 -3.74 7.93 -11.40
C SER A 49 -3.42 6.69 -10.55
N LYS A 50 -3.94 5.54 -10.98
CA LYS A 50 -3.59 4.24 -10.38
C LYS A 50 -2.08 3.99 -10.44
N GLU A 51 -1.44 4.38 -11.54
CA GLU A 51 0.00 4.21 -11.77
C GLU A 51 0.84 5.02 -10.79
N GLU A 52 0.42 6.25 -10.45
CA GLU A 52 1.08 7.06 -9.42
C GLU A 52 0.99 6.40 -8.05
N LEU A 53 -0.17 5.91 -7.63
CA LEU A 53 -0.30 5.20 -6.34
C LEU A 53 0.55 3.93 -6.30
N GLU A 54 0.53 3.15 -7.37
CA GLU A 54 1.36 1.95 -7.46
C GLU A 54 2.84 2.30 -7.32
N THR A 55 3.30 3.32 -8.05
CA THR A 55 4.70 3.77 -8.01
C THR A 55 5.10 4.23 -6.61
N ILE A 56 4.32 5.12 -5.99
CA ILE A 56 4.66 5.70 -4.69
C ILE A 56 4.57 4.62 -3.59
N SER A 57 3.55 3.76 -3.61
CA SER A 57 3.40 2.69 -2.62
C SER A 57 4.50 1.63 -2.73
N LEU A 58 4.98 1.30 -3.94
CA LEU A 58 6.12 0.41 -4.14
C LEU A 58 7.44 1.04 -3.66
N MET A 59 7.65 2.34 -3.89
CA MET A 59 8.79 3.05 -3.32
C MET A 59 8.78 3.00 -1.79
N ARG A 60 7.62 3.24 -1.17
CA ARG A 60 7.48 3.17 0.28
C ARG A 60 7.70 1.76 0.82
N LEU A 61 7.18 0.74 0.14
CA LEU A 61 7.42 -0.67 0.48
C LEU A 61 8.92 -1.00 0.52
N ARG A 62 9.69 -0.55 -0.47
CA ARG A 62 11.15 -0.76 -0.49
C ARG A 62 11.81 -0.14 0.74
N LYS A 63 11.41 1.07 1.12
CA LYS A 63 11.90 1.75 2.31
C LYS A 63 11.53 1.01 3.59
N LEU A 64 10.28 0.55 3.72
CA LEU A 64 9.82 -0.25 4.86
C LEU A 64 10.64 -1.54 5.02
N LYS A 65 10.99 -2.21 3.91
CA LYS A 65 11.85 -3.40 3.95
C LYS A 65 13.26 -3.08 4.44
N GLN A 66 13.83 -1.95 4.02
CA GLN A 66 15.14 -1.49 4.52
C GLN A 66 15.10 -1.21 6.02
N GLU A 67 14.03 -0.55 6.49
CA GLU A 67 13.80 -0.26 7.91
C GLU A 67 13.70 -1.55 8.75
N GLN A 68 13.03 -2.59 8.23
CA GLN A 68 12.97 -3.91 8.90
C GLN A 68 14.34 -4.61 8.99
N THR A 69 15.21 -4.47 7.99
CA THR A 69 16.52 -5.12 7.97
C THR A 69 17.60 -4.38 8.77
N ALA A 70 17.36 -3.11 9.09
CA ALA A 70 18.28 -2.29 9.88
C ALA A 70 18.04 -2.39 11.40
N SER A 71 17.01 -3.14 11.81
CA SER A 71 16.60 -3.33 13.21
C SER A 71 16.98 -4.73 13.71
#